data_AF-W2WIT4-F1
#
_entry.id   AF-W2WIT4-F1
#
_cell.length_a   1.000
_cell.length_b   1.000
_cell.length_c   1.000
_cell.angle_alpha   90.00
_cell.angle_beta   90.00
_cell.angle_gamma   90.00
#
_symmetry.space_group_name_H-M   'P 1'
#
loop_
_entity.id
_entity.type
_entity.pdbx_description
1 polymer ?
#
loop_
_entity_poly.entity_id
_entity_poly.type
_entity_poly.pdbx_seq_one_letter_code
_entity_poly.pdbx_strand_id
1 'polypeptide(L)'
;MSASELKTVLATISGLGAAVVERYPSAVGVGFTWLVLLTEGTRKSPIPLTIELIGSYPSDLDVHVTIYPSTLLPLSGTFALLSGKETCTELAIGDYCTPEKTSRMPFNVDATTMAQKLSSLPGLTGTLVSLGRVVSNWEYEWIVTYTHAYLDVPLLELDKASVAGSAVYTKTTRLQKGFGIDGVKVAVEVSSNNQDYSTSGNVYHYTPTPD
;
A
#
# COMPACT_ATOMS: atom_id res chain seq x y z
N MET A 1 7.54 31.42 -24.01
CA MET A 1 7.54 30.13 -23.30
C MET A 1 6.41 29.25 -23.83
N SER A 2 6.74 28.04 -24.29
CA SER A 2 5.79 27.01 -24.72
C SER A 2 5.25 26.22 -23.52
N ALA A 3 4.22 25.39 -23.76
CA ALA A 3 3.69 24.52 -22.71
C ALA A 3 4.71 23.47 -22.23
N SER A 4 5.53 22.93 -23.14
CA SER A 4 6.58 21.96 -22.80
C SER A 4 7.71 22.60 -22.00
N GLU A 5 8.09 23.84 -22.31
CA GLU A 5 9.07 24.61 -21.52
C GLU A 5 8.56 24.86 -20.11
N LEU A 6 7.30 25.32 -19.95
CA LEU A 6 6.72 25.52 -18.63
C LEU A 6 6.62 24.20 -17.84
N LYS A 7 6.23 23.10 -18.49
CA LYS A 7 6.23 21.77 -17.86
C LYS A 7 7.61 21.38 -17.32
N THR A 8 8.67 21.62 -18.10
CA THR A 8 10.05 21.34 -17.68
C THR A 8 10.45 22.19 -16.49
N VAL A 9 10.09 23.47 -16.46
CA VAL A 9 10.35 24.36 -15.30
C VAL A 9 9.57 23.89 -14.07
N LEU A 10 8.30 23.52 -14.20
CA LEU A 10 7.51 23.01 -13.07
C LEU A 10 8.12 21.73 -12.49
N ALA A 11 8.67 20.86 -13.34
CA ALA A 11 9.34 19.63 -12.90
C ALA A 11 10.62 19.88 -12.07
N THR A 12 11.22 21.09 -12.12
CA THR A 12 12.36 21.43 -11.25
C THR A 12 11.93 21.83 -9.84
N ILE A 13 10.63 22.02 -9.59
CA ILE A 13 10.11 22.41 -8.28
C ILE A 13 9.93 21.14 -7.43
N SER A 14 10.85 20.94 -6.49
CA SER A 14 10.82 19.81 -5.56
C SER A 14 9.48 19.69 -4.84
N GLY A 15 8.84 18.53 -5.00
CA GLY A 15 7.58 18.21 -4.34
C GLY A 15 6.32 18.83 -4.96
N LEU A 16 6.41 19.39 -6.18
CA LEU A 16 5.24 19.82 -6.96
C LEU A 16 4.46 18.62 -7.55
N GLY A 17 5.17 17.52 -7.84
CA GLY A 17 4.62 16.34 -8.51
C GLY A 17 4.58 16.50 -10.04
N ALA A 18 4.20 15.44 -10.75
CA ALA A 18 3.98 15.51 -12.18
C ALA A 18 2.88 16.52 -12.55
N ALA A 19 3.10 17.24 -13.65
CA ALA A 19 2.18 18.23 -14.19
C ALA A 19 1.90 18.01 -15.68
N VAL A 20 0.65 18.24 -16.07
CA VAL A 20 0.22 18.42 -17.46
C VAL A 20 0.00 19.91 -17.67
N VAL A 21 0.58 20.45 -18.75
CA VAL A 21 0.52 21.87 -19.08
C VAL A 21 -0.05 22.04 -20.48
N GLU A 22 -1.04 22.90 -20.60
CA GLU A 22 -1.59 23.35 -21.86
C GLU A 22 -1.49 24.87 -21.96
N ARG A 23 -1.37 25.39 -23.17
CA ARG A 23 -1.29 26.83 -23.44
C ARG A 23 -2.29 27.21 -24.50
N TYR A 24 -3.09 28.22 -24.18
CA TYR A 24 -4.12 28.79 -25.05
C TYR A 24 -3.82 30.28 -25.29
N PRO A 25 -4.18 30.84 -26.45
CA PRO A 25 -4.24 32.29 -26.61
C PRO A 25 -5.24 32.89 -25.59
N SER A 26 -4.97 34.10 -25.12
CA SER A 26 -5.89 34.78 -24.20
C SER A 26 -7.27 34.94 -24.86
N ALA A 27 -8.33 34.63 -24.11
CA ALA A 27 -9.71 34.88 -24.53
C ALA A 27 -10.09 36.37 -24.45
N VAL A 28 -9.34 37.16 -23.68
CA VAL A 28 -9.55 38.59 -23.44
C VAL A 28 -8.26 39.34 -23.79
N GLY A 29 -8.06 39.61 -25.08
CA GLY A 29 -6.97 40.47 -25.57
C GLY A 29 -5.65 39.76 -25.90
N VAL A 30 -4.55 40.49 -25.79
CA VAL A 30 -3.20 40.02 -26.15
C VAL A 30 -2.60 39.26 -24.99
N GLY A 31 -2.26 37.99 -25.19
CA GLY A 31 -1.62 37.18 -24.16
C GLY A 31 -1.86 35.69 -24.33
N PHE A 32 -1.68 34.95 -23.25
CA PHE A 32 -1.90 33.51 -23.19
C PHE A 32 -2.40 33.10 -21.81
N THR A 33 -3.14 32.00 -21.77
CA THR A 33 -3.53 31.31 -20.55
C THR A 33 -2.83 29.97 -20.51
N TRP A 34 -2.26 29.61 -19.37
CA TRP A 34 -1.78 28.25 -19.12
C TRP A 34 -2.75 27.51 -18.22
N LEU A 35 -3.11 26.29 -18.62
CA LEU A 35 -3.79 25.35 -17.75
C LEU A 35 -2.75 24.37 -17.22
N VAL A 36 -2.60 24.31 -15.90
CA VAL A 36 -1.66 23.42 -15.23
C VAL A 36 -2.47 22.46 -14.35
N LEU A 37 -2.43 21.18 -14.71
CA LEU A 37 -3.01 20.10 -13.92
C LEU A 37 -1.89 19.34 -13.22
N LEU A 38 -1.84 19.42 -11.88
CA LEU A 38 -0.95 18.58 -11.08
C LEU A 38 -1.58 17.20 -10.95
N THR A 39 -0.97 16.20 -11.58
CA THR A 39 -1.47 14.82 -11.60
C THR A 39 -0.97 13.99 -10.43
N GLU A 40 0.07 14.46 -9.73
CA GLU A 40 0.64 13.82 -8.55
C GLU A 40 0.63 14.80 -7.37
N GLY A 41 -0.57 15.27 -7.01
CA GLY A 41 -0.78 16.14 -5.85
C GLY A 41 -0.97 15.32 -4.57
N THR A 42 0.13 14.97 -3.91
CA THR A 42 0.13 14.12 -2.71
C THR A 42 -0.23 14.85 -1.41
N ARG A 43 -0.66 16.11 -1.49
CA ARG A 43 -0.80 17.01 -0.34
C ARG A 43 -2.26 17.30 0.00
N LYS A 44 -2.52 17.40 1.30
CA LYS A 44 -3.81 17.83 1.88
C LYS A 44 -4.09 19.33 1.69
N SER A 45 -3.06 20.14 1.39
CA SER A 45 -3.17 21.59 1.20
C SER A 45 -2.81 22.00 -0.23
N PRO A 46 -3.50 22.98 -0.82
CA PRO A 46 -3.10 23.59 -2.09
C PRO A 46 -1.63 24.03 -2.06
N ILE A 47 -0.91 23.82 -3.16
CA ILE A 47 0.44 24.37 -3.30
C ILE A 47 0.25 25.84 -3.71
N PRO A 48 0.69 26.81 -2.88
CA PRO A 48 0.67 28.20 -3.29
C PRO A 48 1.66 28.37 -4.45
N LEU A 49 1.13 28.47 -5.66
CA LEU A 49 1.92 28.79 -6.85
C LEU A 49 1.77 30.28 -7.11
N THR A 50 2.89 30.98 -7.05
CA THR A 50 3.00 32.38 -7.44
C THR A 50 3.94 32.51 -8.62
N ILE A 51 3.61 33.38 -9.55
CA ILE A 51 4.49 33.71 -10.67
C ILE A 51 5.18 35.03 -10.31
N GLU A 52 6.50 34.99 -10.20
CA GLU A 52 7.33 36.19 -10.10
C GLU A 52 7.88 36.52 -11.48
N LEU A 53 7.68 37.77 -11.92
CA LEU A 53 8.22 38.26 -13.18
C LEU A 53 9.59 38.87 -12.95
N ILE A 54 10.61 38.36 -13.64
CA ILE A 54 11.99 38.85 -13.55
C ILE A 54 12.32 39.65 -14.81
N GLY A 55 12.78 40.90 -14.65
CA GLY A 55 13.23 41.76 -15.75
C GLY A 55 12.25 42.90 -16.08
N SER A 56 12.40 43.49 -17.28
CA SER A 56 11.53 44.55 -17.77
C SER A 56 10.24 43.97 -18.36
N TYR A 57 9.09 44.45 -17.91
CA TYR A 57 7.77 44.08 -18.40
C TYR A 57 6.92 45.32 -18.74
N PRO A 58 5.91 45.20 -19.60
CA PRO A 58 4.97 46.28 -19.90
C PRO A 58 4.27 46.78 -18.62
N SER A 59 4.03 48.08 -18.53
CA SER A 59 3.38 48.70 -17.37
C SER A 59 1.91 48.28 -17.17
N ASP A 60 1.29 47.76 -18.22
CA ASP A 60 -0.08 47.25 -18.26
C ASP A 60 -0.15 45.71 -18.23
N LEU A 61 0.97 45.03 -17.98
CA LEU A 61 0.99 43.58 -17.81
C LEU A 61 0.27 43.19 -16.51
N ASP A 62 -0.76 42.39 -16.66
CA ASP A 62 -1.51 41.83 -15.54
C ASP A 62 -1.34 40.30 -15.51
N VAL A 63 -1.00 39.77 -14.33
CA VAL A 63 -0.78 38.33 -14.12
C VAL A 63 -1.71 37.86 -13.02
N HIS A 64 -2.72 37.09 -13.43
CA HIS A 64 -3.64 36.43 -12.53
C HIS A 64 -3.37 34.93 -12.47
N VAL A 65 -3.15 34.43 -11.25
CA VAL A 65 -3.04 33.00 -10.96
C VAL A 65 -4.26 32.59 -10.16
N THR A 66 -5.07 31.70 -10.72
CA THR A 66 -6.22 31.11 -10.03
C THR A 66 -5.92 29.66 -9.69
N ILE A 67 -6.04 29.32 -8.41
CA ILE A 67 -5.82 27.96 -7.91
C ILE A 67 -7.18 27.35 -7.59
N TYR A 68 -7.49 26.23 -8.24
CA TYR A 68 -8.68 25.44 -7.93
C TYR A 68 -8.31 24.30 -6.98
N PRO A 69 -9.12 24.03 -5.94
CA PRO A 69 -8.88 22.88 -5.08
C PRO A 69 -9.07 21.57 -5.86
N SER A 70 -8.45 20.49 -5.38
CA SER A 70 -8.69 19.15 -5.90
C SER A 70 -10.19 18.80 -5.80
N THR A 71 -10.75 18.24 -6.87
CA THR A 71 -12.11 17.66 -6.87
C THR A 71 -12.13 16.22 -6.38
N LEU A 72 -10.96 15.63 -6.09
CA LEU A 72 -10.87 14.28 -5.56
C LEU A 72 -11.23 14.28 -4.07
N LEU A 73 -12.01 13.27 -3.66
CA LEU A 73 -12.28 12.96 -2.27
C LEU A 73 -11.17 12.08 -1.71
N PRO A 74 -10.55 12.47 -0.58
CA PRO A 74 -9.51 11.67 0.05
C PRO A 74 -10.03 10.34 0.58
N LEU A 75 -9.11 9.42 0.90
CA LEU A 75 -9.48 8.16 1.54
C LEU A 75 -10.16 8.43 2.89
N SER A 76 -11.22 7.67 3.14
CA SER A 76 -11.96 7.69 4.40
C SER A 76 -12.63 6.34 4.67
N GLY A 77 -13.16 6.17 5.87
CA GLY A 77 -13.87 4.96 6.27
C GLY A 77 -12.96 3.89 6.87
N THR A 78 -13.37 2.64 6.72
CA THR A 78 -12.76 1.49 7.40
C THR A 78 -12.63 0.28 6.47
N PHE A 79 -11.64 -0.56 6.73
CA PHE A 79 -11.47 -1.84 6.04
C PHE A 79 -11.28 -2.99 7.04
N ALA A 80 -11.40 -4.22 6.56
CA ALA A 80 -10.94 -5.42 7.24
C ALA A 80 -9.95 -6.18 6.36
N LEU A 81 -9.12 -7.02 6.96
CA LEU A 81 -8.18 -7.90 6.24
C LEU A 81 -8.72 -9.33 6.34
N LEU A 82 -8.87 -10.00 5.20
CA LEU A 82 -9.21 -11.41 5.12
C LEU A 82 -7.93 -12.24 5.07
N SER A 83 -7.84 -13.31 5.86
CA SER A 83 -6.67 -14.21 5.86
C SER A 83 -6.71 -15.24 4.73
N GLY A 84 -7.75 -15.23 3.89
CA GLY A 84 -7.98 -16.23 2.84
C GLY A 84 -8.41 -17.60 3.38
N LYS A 85 -8.54 -17.75 4.70
CA LYS A 85 -9.08 -18.93 5.37
C LYS A 85 -10.56 -18.74 5.67
N GLU A 86 -11.25 -19.85 5.90
CA GLU A 86 -12.63 -19.86 6.37
C GLU A 86 -12.74 -20.62 7.69
N THR A 87 -13.62 -20.15 8.57
CA THR A 87 -14.04 -20.89 9.75
C THR A 87 -15.39 -21.53 9.46
N CYS A 88 -15.43 -22.86 9.49
CA CYS A 88 -16.64 -23.65 9.26
C CYS A 88 -17.25 -24.10 10.59
N THR A 89 -18.56 -23.91 10.72
CA THR A 89 -19.36 -24.48 11.81
C THR A 89 -20.14 -25.65 11.26
N GLU A 90 -19.93 -26.84 11.84
CA GLU A 90 -20.71 -28.03 11.50
C GLU A 90 -22.12 -27.87 12.07
N LEU A 91 -23.11 -27.90 11.19
CA LEU A 91 -24.53 -27.90 11.57
C LEU A 91 -25.16 -29.23 11.14
N ALA A 92 -26.25 -29.61 11.80
CA ALA A 92 -26.97 -30.86 11.51
C ALA A 92 -27.48 -30.98 10.06
N ILE A 93 -27.52 -29.87 9.31
CA ILE A 93 -27.98 -29.79 7.90
C ILE A 93 -26.87 -29.44 6.91
N GLY A 94 -25.61 -29.40 7.37
CA GLY A 94 -24.43 -29.10 6.55
C GLY A 94 -23.53 -28.03 7.15
N ASP A 95 -22.32 -27.91 6.62
CA ASP A 95 -21.32 -26.97 7.10
C ASP A 95 -21.63 -25.54 6.64
N TYR A 96 -21.47 -24.59 7.56
CA TYR A 96 -21.54 -23.16 7.25
C TYR A 96 -20.17 -22.52 7.47
N CYS A 97 -19.50 -22.14 6.38
CA CYS A 97 -18.18 -21.52 6.38
C CYS A 97 -18.27 -20.01 6.23
N THR A 98 -17.48 -19.29 7.02
CA THR A 98 -17.36 -17.83 6.93
C THR A 98 -15.91 -17.41 6.76
N PRO A 99 -15.61 -16.41 5.91
CA PRO A 99 -14.26 -15.90 5.76
C PRO A 99 -13.70 -15.36 7.07
N GLU A 100 -12.49 -15.79 7.40
CA GLU A 100 -11.75 -15.33 8.54
C GLU A 100 -11.20 -13.93 8.25
N LYS A 101 -11.64 -12.94 9.04
CA LYS A 101 -11.31 -11.53 8.83
C LYS A 101 -11.07 -10.81 10.14
N THR A 102 -10.23 -9.78 10.10
CA THR A 102 -10.01 -8.90 11.24
C THR A 102 -11.26 -8.07 11.55
N SER A 103 -11.34 -7.54 12.79
CA SER A 103 -12.29 -6.45 13.06
C SER A 103 -11.90 -5.20 12.27
N ARG A 104 -12.90 -4.40 11.89
CA ARG A 104 -12.70 -3.21 11.07
C ARG A 104 -11.72 -2.23 11.71
N MET A 105 -10.87 -1.65 10.87
CA MET A 105 -9.86 -0.67 11.23
C MET A 105 -9.96 0.54 10.30
N PRO A 106 -9.59 1.74 10.77
CA PRO A 106 -9.63 2.94 9.94
C PRO A 106 -8.67 2.84 8.76
N PHE A 107 -8.97 3.54 7.66
CA PHE A 107 -8.15 3.56 6.45
C PHE A 107 -6.68 3.98 6.69
N ASN A 108 -6.41 4.70 7.79
CA ASN A 108 -5.09 5.20 8.18
C ASN A 108 -4.58 4.56 9.48
N VAL A 109 -4.98 3.31 9.76
CA VAL A 109 -4.58 2.57 10.96
C VAL A 109 -3.04 2.56 11.14
N ASP A 110 -2.59 2.74 12.38
CA ASP A 110 -1.17 2.64 12.70
C ASP A 110 -0.69 1.18 12.70
N ALA A 111 0.63 0.99 12.56
CA ALA A 111 1.22 -0.34 12.45
C ALA A 111 0.97 -1.21 13.69
N THR A 112 0.99 -0.62 14.89
CA THR A 112 0.76 -1.35 16.15
C THR A 112 -0.66 -1.89 16.21
N THR A 113 -1.65 -1.05 15.91
CA THR A 113 -3.05 -1.46 15.87
C THR A 113 -3.28 -2.53 14.79
N MET A 114 -2.69 -2.37 13.59
CA MET A 114 -2.80 -3.39 12.54
C MET A 114 -2.20 -4.74 12.98
N ALA A 115 -1.02 -4.72 13.61
CA ALA A 115 -0.37 -5.92 14.14
C ALA A 115 -1.23 -6.64 15.18
N GLN A 116 -1.86 -5.90 16.09
CA GLN A 116 -2.77 -6.44 17.09
C GLN A 116 -4.01 -7.08 16.43
N LYS A 117 -4.60 -6.42 15.43
CA LYS A 117 -5.76 -6.94 14.69
C LYS A 117 -5.42 -8.22 13.94
N LEU A 118 -4.27 -8.27 13.25
CA LEU A 118 -3.80 -9.47 12.56
C LEU A 118 -3.46 -10.60 13.53
N SER A 119 -2.87 -10.29 14.68
CA SER A 119 -2.54 -11.29 15.71
C SER A 119 -3.78 -11.92 16.37
N SER A 120 -4.98 -11.33 16.19
CA SER A 120 -6.24 -11.93 16.64
C SER A 120 -6.74 -13.06 15.72
N LEU A 121 -6.14 -13.22 14.53
CA LEU A 121 -6.51 -14.24 13.57
C LEU A 121 -5.79 -15.58 13.84
N PRO A 122 -6.50 -16.71 13.77
CA PRO A 122 -5.92 -18.05 13.91
C PRO A 122 -4.66 -18.29 13.07
N GLY A 123 -3.55 -18.58 13.76
CA GLY A 123 -2.27 -18.90 13.14
C GLY A 123 -1.47 -17.70 12.65
N LEU A 124 -1.90 -16.46 12.96
CA LEU A 124 -1.17 -15.21 12.68
C LEU A 124 -0.67 -14.52 13.96
N THR A 125 -0.65 -15.23 15.09
CA THR A 125 -0.13 -14.72 16.37
C THR A 125 1.32 -14.24 16.23
N GLY A 126 1.63 -13.07 16.78
CA GLY A 126 2.99 -12.50 16.73
C GLY A 126 3.36 -11.86 15.39
N THR A 127 2.37 -11.59 14.53
CA THR A 127 2.57 -10.82 13.30
C THR A 127 3.15 -9.45 13.62
N LEU A 128 4.23 -9.10 12.94
CA LEU A 128 4.83 -7.77 12.99
C LEU A 128 4.31 -6.95 11.81
N VAL A 129 4.05 -5.68 12.05
CA VAL A 129 3.68 -4.73 11.00
C VAL A 129 4.58 -3.52 11.14
N SER A 130 5.11 -3.05 10.03
CA SER A 130 5.78 -1.75 9.93
C SER A 130 5.07 -0.87 8.91
N LEU A 131 5.15 0.43 9.13
CA LEU A 131 4.61 1.41 8.19
C LEU A 131 5.58 1.56 7.02
N GLY A 132 5.09 1.36 5.81
CA GLY A 132 5.82 1.57 4.56
C GLY A 132 5.69 3.01 4.08
N ARG A 133 5.46 3.20 2.78
CA ARG A 133 5.19 4.53 2.20
C ARG A 133 3.85 5.09 2.70
N VAL A 134 3.87 6.37 3.09
CA VAL A 134 2.64 7.12 3.40
C VAL A 134 2.62 8.40 2.57
N VAL A 135 1.56 8.57 1.81
CA VAL A 135 1.34 9.73 0.94
C VAL A 135 0.06 10.44 1.41
N SER A 136 0.20 11.22 2.48
CA SER A 136 -0.91 11.94 3.14
C SER A 136 -2.18 11.07 3.29
N ASN A 137 -3.36 11.63 3.06
CA ASN A 137 -4.66 10.94 3.10
C ASN A 137 -5.02 10.20 1.79
N TRP A 138 -4.02 9.83 0.98
CA TRP A 138 -4.21 9.26 -0.36
C TRP A 138 -3.59 7.87 -0.54
N GLU A 139 -2.46 7.59 0.11
CA GLU A 139 -1.77 6.31 0.01
C GLU A 139 -1.23 5.90 1.38
N TYR A 140 -1.50 4.66 1.76
CA TYR A 140 -0.96 4.03 2.95
C TYR A 140 -0.45 2.65 2.59
N GLU A 141 0.78 2.36 2.97
CA GLU A 141 1.41 1.08 2.80
C GLU A 141 1.84 0.53 4.16
N TRP A 142 1.59 -0.75 4.36
CA TRP A 142 2.06 -1.49 5.53
C TRP A 142 2.82 -2.72 5.05
N ILE A 143 3.93 -2.99 5.71
CA ILE A 143 4.72 -4.20 5.51
C ILE A 143 4.38 -5.15 6.65
N VAL A 144 3.82 -6.30 6.29
CA VAL A 144 3.40 -7.33 7.23
C VAL A 144 4.41 -8.48 7.20
N THR A 145 4.95 -8.82 8.37
CA THR A 145 5.92 -9.90 8.56
C THR A 145 5.36 -10.94 9.51
N TYR A 146 5.19 -12.16 9.00
CA TYR A 146 4.80 -13.31 9.80
C TYR A 146 6.05 -13.98 10.39
N THR A 147 6.20 -13.92 11.72
CA THR A 147 7.39 -14.41 12.42
C THR A 147 7.32 -15.90 12.76
N HIS A 148 6.11 -16.44 12.94
CA HIS A 148 5.88 -17.82 13.41
C HIS A 148 4.87 -18.57 12.54
N ALA A 149 4.84 -18.30 11.23
CA ALA A 149 3.99 -19.02 10.30
C ALA A 149 4.62 -20.35 9.88
N TYR A 150 4.13 -21.44 10.47
CA TYR A 150 4.62 -22.80 10.20
C TYR A 150 4.14 -23.38 8.85
N LEU A 151 3.11 -22.78 8.25
CA LEU A 151 2.50 -23.17 6.98
C LEU A 151 2.42 -21.96 6.04
N ASP A 152 2.16 -22.23 4.76
CA ASP A 152 1.95 -21.15 3.78
C ASP A 152 0.78 -20.27 4.24
N VAL A 153 1.05 -18.97 4.38
CA VAL A 153 0.04 -17.98 4.75
C VAL A 153 -0.54 -17.42 3.45
N PRO A 154 -1.84 -17.59 3.20
CA PRO A 154 -2.46 -16.98 2.03
C PRO A 154 -2.24 -15.47 2.02
N LEU A 155 -2.21 -14.90 0.81
CA LEU A 155 -2.06 -13.46 0.66
C LEU A 155 -3.29 -12.77 1.29
N LEU A 156 -3.06 -11.79 2.17
CA LEU A 156 -4.15 -11.04 2.76
C LEU A 156 -4.93 -10.31 1.68
N GLU A 157 -6.25 -10.37 1.77
CA GLU A 157 -7.14 -9.56 0.93
C GLU A 157 -7.75 -8.44 1.75
N LEU A 158 -7.99 -7.30 1.11
CA LEU A 158 -8.57 -6.13 1.77
C LEU A 158 -10.07 -6.08 1.46
N ASP A 159 -10.91 -6.23 2.49
CA ASP A 159 -12.35 -6.00 2.43
C ASP A 159 -12.59 -4.48 2.41
N LYS A 160 -12.74 -3.94 1.20
CA LYS A 160 -12.92 -2.51 0.95
C LYS A 160 -14.38 -2.03 1.02
N ALA A 161 -15.33 -2.86 1.47
CA ALA A 161 -16.76 -2.54 1.43
C ALA A 161 -17.14 -1.22 2.12
N SER A 162 -16.29 -0.70 3.01
CA SER A 162 -16.52 0.56 3.74
C SER A 162 -15.40 1.58 3.59
N VAL A 163 -14.55 1.44 2.56
CA VAL A 163 -13.54 2.45 2.18
C VAL A 163 -14.15 3.37 1.13
N ALA A 164 -14.09 4.67 1.37
CA ALA A 164 -14.61 5.71 0.47
C ALA A 164 -13.48 6.60 -0.06
N GLY A 165 -13.69 7.19 -1.23
CA GLY A 165 -12.75 8.08 -1.93
C GLY A 165 -13.02 8.10 -3.44
N SER A 166 -12.47 9.07 -4.16
CA SER A 166 -12.73 9.21 -5.60
C SER A 166 -12.09 8.13 -6.47
N ALA A 167 -11.02 7.48 -5.99
CA ALA A 167 -10.31 6.42 -6.72
C ALA A 167 -9.63 5.46 -5.72
N VAL A 168 -10.42 4.57 -5.10
CA VAL A 168 -9.89 3.61 -4.13
C VAL A 168 -9.23 2.43 -4.86
N TYR A 169 -7.91 2.34 -4.75
CA TYR A 169 -7.12 1.20 -5.22
C TYR A 169 -6.47 0.48 -4.03
N THR A 170 -6.48 -0.85 -4.07
CA THR A 170 -5.93 -1.69 -3.00
C THR A 170 -5.17 -2.83 -3.64
N LYS A 171 -3.97 -3.12 -3.13
CA LYS A 171 -3.13 -4.21 -3.62
C LYS A 171 -2.36 -4.81 -2.47
N THR A 172 -2.39 -6.13 -2.38
CA THR A 172 -1.49 -6.89 -1.52
C THR A 172 -0.47 -7.59 -2.40
N THR A 173 0.79 -7.62 -1.99
CA THR A 173 1.86 -8.33 -2.70
C THR A 173 2.76 -9.04 -1.72
N ARG A 174 3.18 -10.26 -2.07
CA ARG A 174 4.21 -10.97 -1.30
C ARG A 174 5.58 -10.38 -1.61
N LEU A 175 6.19 -9.71 -0.63
CA LEU A 175 7.54 -9.16 -0.75
C LEU A 175 8.61 -10.25 -0.67
N GLN A 176 8.47 -11.17 0.29
CA GLN A 176 9.41 -12.25 0.52
C GLN A 176 8.67 -13.49 1.03
N LYS A 177 9.04 -14.68 0.53
CA LYS A 177 8.58 -15.95 1.08
C LYS A 177 9.48 -16.33 2.27
N GLY A 178 8.87 -16.77 3.36
CA GLY A 178 9.63 -17.36 4.47
C GLY A 178 10.31 -18.67 4.07
N PHE A 179 11.31 -19.08 4.84
CA PHE A 179 11.89 -20.41 4.74
C PHE A 179 10.95 -21.40 5.43
N GLY A 180 10.17 -22.13 4.63
CA GLY A 180 9.29 -23.18 5.15
C GLY A 180 10.09 -24.38 5.67
N ILE A 181 9.40 -25.27 6.38
CA ILE A 181 9.97 -26.54 6.90
C ILE A 181 10.66 -27.40 5.83
N ASP A 182 10.27 -27.26 4.55
CA ASP A 182 10.93 -27.94 3.43
C ASP A 182 12.39 -27.53 3.25
N GLY A 183 12.77 -26.33 3.67
CA GLY A 183 14.16 -25.85 3.66
C GLY A 183 15.01 -26.34 4.83
N VAL A 184 14.40 -26.98 5.84
CA VAL A 184 15.06 -27.44 7.08
C VAL A 184 15.12 -28.98 7.15
N LYS A 185 14.68 -29.67 6.10
CA LYS A 185 14.80 -31.13 5.98
C LYS A 185 16.28 -31.50 5.82
N VAL A 186 16.86 -32.10 6.86
CA VAL A 186 18.21 -32.69 6.82
C VAL A 186 18.05 -34.21 6.72
N ALA A 187 18.78 -34.84 5.79
CA ALA A 187 18.86 -36.30 5.74
C ALA A 187 19.53 -36.81 7.02
N VAL A 188 18.93 -37.78 7.72
CA VAL A 188 19.53 -38.38 8.91
C VAL A 188 20.58 -39.40 8.47
N GLU A 189 21.86 -39.14 8.77
CA GLU A 189 22.96 -40.06 8.45
C GLU A 189 23.30 -41.05 9.59
N VAL A 190 22.69 -40.95 10.78
CA VAL A 190 23.18 -41.71 11.93
C VAL A 190 22.23 -42.84 12.34
N SER A 191 22.59 -44.05 11.94
CA SER A 191 22.16 -45.27 12.63
C SER A 191 23.37 -45.88 13.33
N SER A 192 23.21 -46.23 14.62
CA SER A 192 24.25 -46.89 15.43
C SER A 192 24.53 -48.34 15.01
N ASN A 193 23.88 -48.80 13.94
CA ASN A 193 24.04 -50.12 13.35
C ASN A 193 24.76 -50.08 11.98
N ASN A 194 25.44 -48.98 11.64
CA ASN A 194 26.26 -48.85 10.43
C ASN A 194 25.47 -48.90 9.11
N GLN A 195 24.16 -48.64 9.14
CA GLN A 195 23.33 -48.54 7.94
C GLN A 195 23.20 -47.09 7.46
N ASP A 196 23.52 -46.86 6.19
CA ASP A 196 23.36 -45.57 5.54
C ASP A 196 21.90 -45.40 5.06
N TYR A 197 21.23 -44.37 5.56
CA TYR A 197 19.86 -44.02 5.21
C TYR A 197 19.75 -42.79 4.30
N SER A 198 20.87 -42.23 3.84
CA SER A 198 20.95 -41.03 3.00
C SER A 198 20.16 -41.12 1.69
N THR A 199 19.88 -42.33 1.20
CA THR A 199 19.13 -42.60 -0.04
C THR A 199 17.72 -43.13 0.19
N SER A 200 17.31 -43.34 1.45
CA SER A 200 16.02 -43.96 1.78
C SER A 200 14.79 -43.08 1.49
N GLY A 201 15.00 -41.77 1.27
CA GLY A 201 13.92 -40.78 1.12
C GLY A 201 13.16 -40.50 2.42
N ASN A 202 13.51 -41.17 3.52
CA ASN A 202 12.89 -40.95 4.82
C ASN A 202 13.50 -39.70 5.47
N VAL A 203 12.66 -38.71 5.72
CA VAL A 203 13.04 -37.45 6.37
C VAL A 203 12.44 -37.44 7.76
N TYR A 204 13.27 -37.21 8.79
CA TYR A 204 12.81 -37.15 10.17
C TYR A 204 12.71 -35.70 10.65
N HIS A 205 11.74 -35.46 11.52
CA HIS A 205 11.48 -34.16 12.14
C HIS A 205 11.93 -34.20 13.60
N TYR A 206 12.79 -33.25 14.00
CA TYR A 206 13.03 -32.98 15.42
C TYR A 206 11.91 -32.08 15.94
N THR A 207 11.05 -32.62 16.81
CA THR A 207 10.10 -31.81 17.58
C THR A 207 10.73 -31.58 18.96
N PRO A 208 11.24 -30.37 19.28
CA PRO A 208 11.69 -30.09 20.64
C PRO A 208 10.48 -30.16 21.57
N THR A 209 10.55 -30.99 22.61
CA THR A 209 9.59 -30.92 23.72
C THR A 209 9.76 -29.58 24.43
N PRO A 210 8.68 -28.83 24.71
CA PRO A 210 8.75 -27.64 25.55
C PRO A 210 9.20 -28.03 26.96
N ASP A 211 10.10 -27.24 27.55
CA ASP A 211 10.43 -27.28 28.98
C ASP A 211 9.22 -26.89 29.86
#